data_AF-A0A930FNV8-F1
#
_entry.id   AF-A0A930FNV8-F1
#
_cell.length_a   1.000
_cell.length_b   1.000
_cell.length_c   1.000
_cell.angle_alpha   90.00
_cell.angle_beta   90.00
_cell.angle_gamma   90.00
#
_symmetry.space_group_name_H-M   'P 1'
#
loop_
_entity.id
_entity.type
_entity.pdbx_description
1 polymer ?
#
loop_
_entity_poly.entity_id
_entity_poly.type
_entity_poly.pdbx_seq_one_letter_code
_entity_poly.pdbx_strand_id
1 'polypeptide(L)'
;MVTLEQAKNYLKIDSDITDDDNLVTSLINAAGDYVKRTTGKINTNANSSQLYDLCVKMLVAHWYENRAAYSSKPGAINDIPHTVTALLIHIAQCAAYPEE
;
A
#
# COMPACT_ATOMS: atom_id res chain seq x y z
N MET A 1 2.06 -2.07 10.80
CA MET A 1 3.13 -1.66 9.86
C MET A 1 3.50 -2.87 9.04
N VAL A 2 3.51 -2.73 7.72
CA VAL A 2 3.76 -3.83 6.79
C VAL A 2 5.26 -4.11 6.70
N THR A 3 5.65 -5.37 6.91
CA THR A 3 7.04 -5.81 6.71
C THR A 3 7.30 -6.19 5.26
N LEU A 4 8.58 -6.23 4.87
CA LEU A 4 8.99 -6.68 3.54
C LEU A 4 8.47 -8.09 3.24
N GLU A 5 8.62 -9.03 4.16
CA GLU A 5 8.12 -10.40 4.02
C GLU A 5 6.60 -10.45 3.81
N GLN A 6 5.84 -9.66 4.56
CA GLN A 6 4.39 -9.58 4.42
C GLN A 6 3.97 -9.00 3.06
N ALA A 7 4.72 -8.03 2.53
CA ALA A 7 4.48 -7.48 1.21
C ALA A 7 4.86 -8.49 0.11
N LYS A 8 6.01 -9.16 0.21
CA LYS A 8 6.45 -10.20 -0.74
C LYS A 8 5.44 -11.35 -0.82
N ASN A 9 4.98 -11.85 0.33
CA ASN A 9 3.95 -12.87 0.38
C ASN A 9 2.65 -12.40 -0.30
N TYR A 10 2.23 -11.15 -0.07
CA TYR A 10 1.06 -10.58 -0.74
C TYR A 10 1.24 -10.45 -2.27
N LEU A 11 2.44 -10.10 -2.72
CA LEU A 11 2.83 -10.02 -4.14
C LEU A 11 3.09 -11.40 -4.77
N LYS A 12 3.05 -12.48 -3.98
CA LYS A 12 3.42 -13.84 -4.39
C LYS A 12 4.87 -13.95 -4.91
N ILE A 13 5.77 -13.21 -4.26
CA ILE A 13 7.21 -13.30 -4.47
C ILE A 13 7.77 -14.28 -3.44
N ASP A 14 8.50 -15.30 -3.89
CA ASP A 14 9.13 -16.26 -3.00
C ASP A 14 10.17 -15.57 -2.09
N SER A 15 10.28 -16.05 -0.84
CA SER A 15 11.08 -15.38 0.19
C SER A 15 12.57 -15.29 -0.15
N ASP A 16 13.08 -16.24 -0.93
CA ASP A 16 14.47 -16.36 -1.37
C ASP A 16 14.82 -15.48 -2.58
N ILE A 17 13.84 -14.95 -3.31
CA ILE A 17 14.04 -13.98 -4.40
C ILE A 17 14.30 -12.61 -3.80
N THR A 18 15.49 -12.05 -3.95
CA THR A 18 15.89 -10.78 -3.31
C THR A 18 16.06 -9.60 -4.27
N ASP A 19 15.97 -9.83 -5.59
CA ASP A 19 16.22 -8.81 -6.62
C ASP A 19 15.34 -7.55 -6.45
N ASP A 20 14.08 -7.75 -6.04
CA ASP A 20 13.10 -6.67 -5.88
C ASP A 20 12.97 -6.16 -4.43
N ASP A 21 13.76 -6.65 -3.46
CA ASP A 21 13.60 -6.30 -2.04
C ASP A 21 13.70 -4.79 -1.78
N ASN A 22 14.64 -4.12 -2.44
CA ASN A 22 14.81 -2.67 -2.36
C ASN A 22 13.61 -1.93 -2.93
N LEU A 23 13.10 -2.39 -4.08
CA LEU A 23 11.93 -1.81 -4.73
C LEU A 23 10.70 -1.96 -3.83
N VAL A 24 10.39 -3.18 -3.38
CA VAL A 24 9.24 -3.45 -2.51
C VAL A 24 9.33 -2.64 -1.22
N THR A 25 10.51 -2.52 -0.61
CA THR A 25 10.72 -1.69 0.58
C THR A 25 10.38 -0.22 0.31
N SER A 26 10.86 0.34 -0.81
CA SER A 26 10.54 1.72 -1.19
C SER A 26 9.04 1.94 -1.43
N LEU A 27 8.36 0.96 -2.03
CA LEU A 27 6.91 1.00 -2.27
C LEU A 27 6.12 0.94 -0.96
N ILE A 28 6.54 0.12 0.01
CA ILE A 28 5.92 0.07 1.34
C ILE A 28 5.98 1.44 2.01
N ASN A 29 7.15 2.10 1.98
CA ASN A 29 7.34 3.43 2.56
C ASN A 29 6.46 4.46 1.86
N ALA A 30 6.46 4.47 0.51
CA ALA A 30 5.62 5.38 -0.27
C ALA A 30 4.13 5.16 -0.01
N ALA A 31 3.68 3.91 0.14
CA ALA A 31 2.29 3.58 0.41
C ALA A 31 1.87 4.01 1.82
N GLY A 32 2.74 3.80 2.82
CA GLY A 32 2.54 4.28 4.18
C GLY A 32 2.39 5.82 4.23
N ASP A 33 3.30 6.53 3.56
CA ASP A 33 3.28 7.99 3.45
C ASP A 33 2.03 8.49 2.73
N TYR A 34 1.60 7.81 1.66
CA TYR A 34 0.39 8.16 0.92
C TYR A 34 -0.85 8.04 1.81
N VAL A 35 -1.05 6.89 2.46
CA VAL A 35 -2.19 6.70 3.37
C VAL A 35 -2.17 7.75 4.49
N LYS A 36 -1.01 8.00 5.10
CA LYS A 36 -0.85 9.01 6.14
C LYS A 36 -1.24 10.40 5.65
N ARG A 37 -0.70 10.86 4.53
CA ARG A 37 -0.95 12.21 3.98
C ARG A 37 -2.37 12.39 3.48
N THR A 38 -3.01 11.33 3.00
CA THR A 38 -4.40 11.38 2.52
C THR A 38 -5.41 11.34 3.67
N THR A 39 -5.12 10.59 4.74
CA THR A 39 -6.08 10.35 5.83
C THR A 39 -5.83 11.17 7.09
N GLY A 40 -4.61 11.70 7.27
CA GLY A 40 -4.15 12.31 8.52
C GLY A 40 -3.93 11.31 9.65
N LYS A 41 -4.06 10.00 9.38
CA LYS A 41 -3.97 8.93 10.37
C LYS A 41 -2.65 8.20 10.29
N ILE A 42 -2.15 7.74 11.43
CA ILE A 42 -0.92 6.94 11.52
C ILE A 42 -1.22 5.53 12.01
N ASN A 43 -0.43 4.57 11.51
CA ASN A 43 -0.45 3.19 11.98
C ASN A 43 0.80 2.92 12.80
N THR A 44 0.69 2.91 14.13
CA THR A 44 1.79 2.66 15.06
C THR A 44 1.75 1.22 15.57
N ASN A 45 2.85 0.72 16.15
CA ASN A 45 2.87 -0.62 16.74
C ASN A 45 1.82 -0.79 17.86
N ALA A 46 1.47 0.29 18.57
CA ALA A 46 0.45 0.30 19.61
C ALA A 46 -0.99 0.27 19.07
N ASN A 47 -1.21 0.75 17.84
CA ASN A 47 -2.53 0.80 17.17
C ASN A 47 -2.47 0.10 15.81
N SER A 48 -1.90 -1.10 15.78
CA SER A 48 -1.73 -1.86 14.55
C SER A 48 -3.08 -2.34 14.01
N SER A 49 -3.51 -1.75 12.90
CA SER A 49 -4.73 -2.17 12.20
C SER A 49 -4.38 -3.01 10.98
N GLN A 50 -4.92 -4.23 10.94
CA GLN A 50 -4.82 -5.11 9.78
C GLN A 50 -5.48 -4.52 8.54
N LEU A 51 -6.51 -3.68 8.71
CA LEU A 51 -7.20 -3.02 7.61
C LEU A 51 -6.32 -1.92 6.98
N TYR A 52 -5.59 -1.17 7.81
CA TYR A 52 -4.59 -0.21 7.34
C TYR A 52 -3.46 -0.95 6.60
N ASP A 53 -2.94 -2.02 7.20
CA ASP A 53 -1.89 -2.83 6.58
C ASP A 53 -2.35 -3.44 5.24
N LEU A 54 -3.63 -3.82 5.11
CA LEU A 54 -4.22 -4.25 3.85
C LEU A 54 -4.25 -3.12 2.81
N CYS A 55 -4.66 -1.91 3.19
CA CYS A 55 -4.66 -0.75 2.30
C CYS A 55 -3.25 -0.47 1.74
N VAL A 56 -2.23 -0.54 2.60
CA VAL A 56 -0.82 -0.41 2.19
C VAL A 56 -0.42 -1.52 1.22
N LYS A 57 -0.75 -2.78 1.51
CA LYS A 57 -0.44 -3.92 0.62
C LYS A 57 -1.09 -3.78 -0.76
N MET A 58 -2.34 -3.32 -0.82
CA MET A 58 -3.05 -3.09 -2.09
C MET A 58 -2.38 -1.99 -2.93
N LEU A 59 -1.92 -0.90 -2.30
CA LEU A 59 -1.16 0.15 -2.98
C LEU A 59 0.18 -0.38 -3.51
N VAL A 60 0.92 -1.11 -2.68
CA VAL A 60 2.19 -1.74 -3.07
C VAL A 60 1.98 -2.67 -4.27
N ALA A 61 0.98 -3.53 -4.24
CA ALA A 61 0.66 -4.43 -5.35
C ALA A 61 0.32 -3.66 -6.63
N HIS A 62 -0.54 -2.65 -6.52
CA HIS A 62 -0.91 -1.84 -7.66
C HIS A 62 0.31 -1.16 -8.31
N TRP A 63 1.18 -0.51 -7.53
CA TRP A 63 2.36 0.16 -8.08
C TRP A 63 3.46 -0.79 -8.54
N TYR A 64 3.60 -1.96 -7.89
CA TYR A 64 4.57 -2.98 -8.28
C TYR A 64 4.22 -3.61 -9.64
N GLU A 65 2.93 -3.86 -9.89
CA GLU A 65 2.44 -4.39 -11.17
C GLU A 65 2.42 -3.33 -12.27
N ASN A 66 2.13 -2.07 -11.92
CA ASN A 66 1.96 -0.96 -12.87
C ASN A 66 3.16 0.01 -12.85
N ARG A 67 4.36 -0.48 -13.16
CA ARG A 67 5.61 0.32 -13.15
C ARG A 67 5.73 1.34 -14.29
N ALA A 68 4.94 1.18 -15.36
CA ALA A 68 4.98 2.09 -16.49
C ALA A 68 4.17 3.36 -16.20
N ALA A 69 4.71 4.52 -16.56
CA ALA A 69 4.01 5.81 -16.45
C ALA A 69 2.72 5.86 -17.30
N TYR A 70 2.62 5.01 -18.31
CA TYR A 70 1.46 4.88 -19.19
C TYR A 70 1.03 3.41 -19.26
N SER A 71 -0.26 3.18 -19.43
CA SER A 71 -0.76 1.82 -19.65
C SER A 71 -0.25 1.29 -20.99
N SER A 72 0.12 0.01 -21.02
CA SER A 72 0.55 -0.69 -22.24
C SER A 72 -0.59 -0.91 -23.23
N LYS A 73 -1.85 -0.79 -22.78
CA LYS A 73 -3.04 -0.90 -23.63
C LYS A 73 -3.52 0.51 -24.04
N PRO A 74 -3.61 0.82 -25.34
CA PRO A 74 -4.11 2.11 -25.80
C PRO A 74 -5.50 2.41 -25.24
N GLY A 75 -5.65 3.57 -24.60
CA GLY A 75 -6.90 4.02 -23.98
C GLY A 75 -7.22 3.41 -22.62
N ALA A 76 -6.37 2.54 -22.06
CA ALA A 76 -6.51 2.09 -20.68
C ALA A 76 -5.80 3.06 -19.72
N ILE A 77 -6.42 3.30 -18.56
CA ILE A 77 -5.85 4.07 -17.46
C ILE A 77 -5.66 3.10 -16.29
N ASN A 78 -4.44 3.00 -15.77
CA ASN A 78 -4.15 2.17 -14.61
C ASN A 78 -4.44 2.98 -13.33
N ASP A 79 -5.72 3.28 -13.11
CA ASP A 79 -6.15 4.01 -11.91
C ASP A 79 -6.03 3.15 -10.65
N ILE A 80 -5.85 3.81 -9.51
CA ILE A 80 -5.89 3.14 -8.21
C ILE A 80 -7.26 2.46 -8.06
N PRO A 81 -7.31 1.16 -7.70
CA PRO A 81 -8.57 0.44 -7.58
C PRO A 81 -9.53 1.11 -6.59
N HIS A 82 -10.82 1.18 -6.91
CA HIS A 82 -11.83 1.84 -6.09
C HIS A 82 -11.84 1.33 -4.63
N THR A 83 -11.58 0.05 -4.42
CA THR A 83 -11.45 -0.54 -3.08
C THR A 83 -10.43 0.20 -2.20
N VAL A 84 -9.29 0.60 -2.77
CA VAL A 84 -8.27 1.37 -2.02
C VAL A 84 -8.82 2.73 -1.63
N THR A 85 -9.52 3.42 -2.55
CA THR A 85 -10.18 4.69 -2.25
C THR A 85 -11.20 4.57 -1.13
N ALA A 86 -12.02 3.51 -1.14
CA ALA A 86 -12.99 3.24 -0.09
C ALA A 86 -12.33 3.00 1.27
N LEU A 87 -11.21 2.27 1.29
CA LEU A 87 -10.41 2.05 2.51
C LEU A 87 -9.80 3.35 3.04
N LEU A 88 -9.25 4.19 2.18
CA LEU A 88 -8.71 5.50 2.55
C LEU A 88 -9.79 6.37 3.21
N ILE A 89 -10.98 6.44 2.62
CA ILE A 89 -12.11 7.19 3.18
C ILE A 89 -12.50 6.63 4.56
N HIS A 90 -12.62 5.31 4.68
CA HIS A 90 -12.95 4.68 5.95
C HIS A 90 -11.90 4.97 7.03
N ILE A 91 -10.61 4.84 6.70
CA ILE A 91 -9.50 5.12 7.63
C ILE A 91 -9.54 6.58 8.07
N ALA A 92 -9.72 7.52 7.13
CA ALA A 92 -9.79 8.94 7.44
C ALA A 92 -10.93 9.31 8.41
N GLN A 93 -12.10 8.68 8.23
CA GLN A 93 -13.29 8.98 9.03
C GLN A 93 -13.35 8.23 10.37
N CYS A 94 -12.55 7.18 10.53
CA CYS A 94 -12.62 6.32 11.70
C CYS A 94 -11.79 6.89 12.87
N ALA A 95 -12.45 7.13 14.00
CA ALA A 95 -11.84 7.67 15.22
C ALA A 95 -10.88 6.68 15.92
N ALA A 96 -10.90 5.40 15.55
CA ALA A 96 -10.02 4.39 16.14
C ALA A 96 -8.54 4.57 15.73
N TYR A 97 -8.28 5.32 14.65
CA TYR A 97 -6.92 5.57 14.20
C TYR A 97 -6.36 6.84 14.85
N PRO A 98 -5.17 6.77 15.47
CA PRO A 98 -4.50 7.94 16.00
C PRO A 98 -4.12 8.91 14.89
N GLU A 99 -4.21 10.20 15.20
CA GLU A 99 -3.68 11.29 14.39
C GLU A 99 -2.23 11.58 14.80
N GLU A 100 -1.44 12.13 13.89
CA GLU A 100 -0.12 12.68 14.22
C GLU A 100 -0.22 14.13 14.69
#